data_AF-A0A2I0QCU0-F1
#
_entry.id   AF-A0A2I0QCU0-F1
#
_cell.length_a   1.000
_cell.length_b   1.000
_cell.length_c   1.000
_cell.angle_alpha   90.00
_cell.angle_beta   90.00
_cell.angle_gamma   90.00
#
_symmetry.space_group_name_H-M   'P 1'
#
loop_
_entity.id
_entity.type
_entity.pdbx_description
1 polymer ?
#
loop_
_entity_poly.entity_id
_entity_poly.type
_entity_poly.pdbx_seq_one_letter_code
_entity_poly.pdbx_strand_id
1 'polypeptide(L)'
;MKKILLITGKNAAVTLKKYTKKSRIKTKIHVCNTDVAALISQELIISELAGKNLNDISLILVPGQIKGDVSKISEKLKIPCFKGPTQIADIPLVLDLLPGVKLSTKKSANSILQEEIKALAEKEIKEVYKSKKYSLKIGTVNLGIGITQVLAEIADAPLMSNDEIKNLGIHYKNSGAKIIDIG
;
A
#
# COMPACT_ATOMS: atom_id res chain seq x y z
N MET A 1 10.58 -19.44 -16.57
CA MET A 1 10.74 -18.11 -15.93
C MET A 1 11.20 -18.30 -14.51
N LYS A 2 12.28 -17.60 -14.12
CA LYS A 2 12.71 -17.49 -12.72
C LYS A 2 11.66 -16.73 -11.90
N LYS A 3 11.59 -17.00 -10.59
CA LYS A 3 10.60 -16.46 -9.65
C LYS A 3 11.15 -15.21 -8.95
N ILE A 4 10.24 -14.43 -8.40
CA ILE A 4 10.59 -13.32 -7.49
C ILE A 4 10.44 -13.81 -6.05
N LEU A 5 11.47 -13.59 -5.23
CA LEU A 5 11.44 -13.88 -3.80
C LEU A 5 10.94 -12.67 -3.03
N LEU A 6 9.84 -12.82 -2.30
CA LEU A 6 9.29 -11.79 -1.41
C LEU A 6 9.70 -12.08 0.03
N ILE A 7 10.24 -11.09 0.71
CA ILE A 7 10.62 -11.17 2.12
C ILE A 7 9.51 -10.60 3.00
N THR A 8 9.16 -11.29 4.07
CA THR A 8 8.12 -10.83 5.01
C THR A 8 8.29 -11.43 6.41
N GLY A 9 7.53 -10.92 7.38
CA GLY A 9 7.44 -11.48 8.74
C GLY A 9 6.25 -12.45 8.88
N LYS A 10 6.17 -13.16 10.00
CA LYS A 10 5.17 -14.24 10.22
C LYS A 10 3.73 -13.74 10.07
N ASN A 11 3.39 -12.59 10.66
CA ASN A 11 2.01 -12.08 10.68
C ASN A 11 1.50 -11.70 9.29
N ALA A 12 2.39 -11.28 8.41
CA ALA A 12 2.07 -10.85 7.05
C ALA A 12 2.02 -12.00 6.03
N ALA A 13 2.59 -13.17 6.34
CA ALA A 13 2.83 -14.23 5.37
C ALA A 13 1.55 -14.76 4.71
N VAL A 14 0.49 -15.00 5.49
CA VAL A 14 -0.80 -15.50 4.99
C VAL A 14 -1.44 -14.49 4.05
N THR A 15 -1.47 -13.22 4.45
CA THR A 15 -2.02 -12.13 3.65
C THR A 15 -1.22 -11.93 2.38
N LEU A 16 0.12 -11.90 2.46
CA LEU A 16 0.99 -11.78 1.30
C LEU A 16 0.75 -12.90 0.29
N LYS A 17 0.61 -14.15 0.76
CA LYS A 17 0.27 -15.30 -0.11
C LYS A 17 -1.08 -15.15 -0.82
N LYS A 18 -2.05 -14.44 -0.23
CA LYS A 18 -3.33 -14.13 -0.90
C LYS A 18 -3.13 -13.08 -1.99
N TYR A 19 -2.36 -12.04 -1.73
CA TYR A 19 -2.13 -10.96 -2.70
C TYR A 19 -1.25 -11.41 -3.87
N THR A 20 -0.23 -12.24 -3.66
CA THR A 20 0.61 -12.72 -4.76
C THR A 20 -0.16 -13.51 -5.82
N LYS A 21 -1.25 -14.19 -5.43
CA LYS A 21 -2.14 -14.90 -6.37
C LYS A 21 -2.91 -13.98 -7.31
N LYS A 22 -2.99 -12.69 -7.00
CA LYS A 22 -3.67 -11.69 -7.86
C LYS A 22 -2.79 -11.19 -9.00
N SER A 23 -1.48 -11.47 -8.98
CA SER A 23 -0.54 -11.15 -10.06
C SER A 23 -0.27 -12.37 -10.93
N ARG A 24 0.08 -12.11 -12.20
CA ARG A 24 0.50 -13.15 -13.16
C ARG A 24 1.95 -13.59 -12.94
N ILE A 25 2.72 -12.85 -12.14
CA ILE A 25 4.14 -13.14 -11.91
C ILE A 25 4.31 -14.23 -10.85
N LYS A 26 5.13 -15.25 -11.17
CA LYS A 26 5.46 -16.33 -10.24
C LYS A 26 6.33 -15.83 -9.10
N THR A 27 5.88 -16.06 -7.87
CA THR A 27 6.57 -15.62 -6.65
C THR A 27 6.89 -16.79 -5.71
N LYS A 28 7.90 -16.60 -4.87
CA LYS A 28 8.22 -17.42 -3.70
C LYS A 28 8.23 -16.48 -2.49
N ILE A 29 7.79 -16.95 -1.34
CA ILE A 29 7.80 -16.15 -0.10
C ILE A 29 8.83 -16.76 0.84
N HIS A 30 9.71 -15.94 1.40
CA HIS A 30 10.53 -16.27 2.54
C HIS A 30 10.03 -15.50 3.75
N VAL A 31 9.67 -16.24 4.80
CA VAL A 31 9.19 -15.69 6.06
C VAL A 31 10.37 -15.65 7.02
N CYS A 32 10.78 -14.45 7.40
CA CYS A 32 11.85 -14.25 8.37
C CYS A 32 11.40 -14.67 9.77
N ASN A 33 12.36 -15.01 10.63
CA ASN A 33 12.11 -15.34 12.03
C ASN A 33 11.83 -14.07 12.88
N THR A 34 10.82 -13.32 12.47
CA THR A 34 10.27 -12.17 13.19
C THR A 34 8.78 -12.05 12.86
N ASP A 35 8.01 -11.51 13.80
CA ASP A 35 6.56 -11.43 13.65
C ASP A 35 6.14 -10.34 12.66
N VAL A 36 6.86 -9.21 12.65
CA VAL A 36 6.48 -8.00 11.92
C VAL A 36 7.54 -7.61 10.89
N ALA A 37 7.10 -7.31 9.67
CA ALA A 37 7.99 -6.95 8.56
C ALA A 37 8.87 -5.71 8.82
N ALA A 38 8.39 -4.78 9.66
CA ALA A 38 9.12 -3.57 10.03
C ALA A 38 10.37 -3.83 10.89
N LEU A 39 10.46 -5.02 11.52
CA LEU A 39 11.61 -5.42 12.34
C LEU A 39 12.67 -6.21 11.56
N ILE A 40 12.46 -6.44 10.27
CA ILE A 40 13.42 -7.16 9.43
C ILE A 40 14.62 -6.26 9.13
N SER A 41 15.81 -6.71 9.53
CA SER A 41 17.08 -6.10 9.16
C SER A 41 17.68 -6.74 7.90
N GLN A 42 18.60 -6.05 7.24
CA GLN A 42 19.30 -6.58 6.07
C GLN A 42 20.16 -7.78 6.46
N GLU A 43 20.81 -7.71 7.63
CA GLU A 43 21.65 -8.76 8.19
C GLU A 43 20.86 -10.04 8.45
N LEU A 44 19.62 -9.94 8.96
CA LEU A 44 18.72 -11.08 9.15
C LEU A 44 18.37 -11.75 7.82
N ILE A 45 18.07 -10.96 6.78
CA ILE A 45 17.76 -11.51 5.46
C ILE A 45 18.97 -12.26 4.91
N ILE A 46 20.16 -11.66 5.00
CA ILE A 46 21.39 -12.26 4.49
C ILE A 46 21.70 -13.57 5.23
N SER A 47 21.59 -13.59 6.57
CA SER A 47 21.89 -14.78 7.36
C SER A 47 20.89 -15.91 7.12
N GLU A 48 19.60 -15.62 6.99
CA GLU A 48 18.57 -16.64 6.76
C GLU A 48 18.53 -17.17 5.32
N LEU A 49 18.97 -16.37 4.36
CA LEU A 49 19.09 -16.80 2.96
C LEU A 49 20.44 -17.44 2.66
N ALA A 50 21.43 -17.27 3.52
CA ALA A 50 22.72 -17.96 3.41
C ALA A 50 22.51 -19.49 3.40
N GLY A 51 23.11 -20.18 2.44
CA GLY A 51 23.00 -21.64 2.29
C GLY A 51 21.68 -22.14 1.69
N LYS A 52 20.71 -21.27 1.38
CA LYS A 52 19.50 -21.69 0.66
C LYS A 52 19.74 -21.77 -0.85
N ASN A 53 19.08 -22.72 -1.50
CA ASN A 53 19.05 -22.77 -2.96
C ASN A 53 18.16 -21.65 -3.53
N LEU A 54 18.81 -20.69 -4.20
CA LEU A 54 18.17 -19.52 -4.83
C LEU A 54 18.32 -19.52 -6.36
N ASN A 55 18.70 -20.65 -6.97
CA ASN A 55 18.98 -20.72 -8.41
C ASN A 55 17.75 -20.40 -9.28
N ASP A 56 16.54 -20.64 -8.75
CA ASP A 56 15.27 -20.33 -9.41
C ASP A 56 14.78 -18.90 -9.16
N ILE A 57 15.53 -18.08 -8.40
CA ILE A 57 15.18 -16.70 -8.06
C ILE A 57 15.92 -15.72 -8.97
N SER A 58 15.20 -14.76 -9.55
CA SER A 58 15.78 -13.68 -10.37
C SER A 58 15.84 -12.33 -9.66
N LEU A 59 15.03 -12.14 -8.63
CA LEU A 59 14.86 -10.87 -7.93
C LEU A 59 14.39 -11.12 -6.50
N ILE A 60 14.91 -10.33 -5.56
CA ILE A 60 14.43 -10.26 -4.19
C ILE A 60 13.70 -8.92 -4.01
N LEU A 61 12.48 -8.97 -3.48
CA LEU A 61 11.77 -7.79 -2.99
C LEU A 61 11.65 -7.86 -1.48
N VAL A 62 12.16 -6.81 -0.84
CA VAL A 62 12.04 -6.63 0.61
C VAL A 62 10.90 -5.66 0.93
N PRO A 63 10.35 -5.66 2.16
CA PRO A 63 9.37 -4.67 2.57
C PRO A 63 9.87 -3.23 2.32
N GLY A 64 8.99 -2.36 1.80
CA GLY A 64 9.35 -0.97 1.51
C GLY A 64 9.82 -0.17 2.73
N GLN A 65 9.44 -0.61 3.94
CA GLN A 65 9.76 0.01 5.23
C GLN A 65 11.15 -0.37 5.78
N ILE A 66 11.89 -1.29 5.14
CA ILE A 66 13.25 -1.60 5.59
C ILE A 66 14.12 -0.34 5.53
N LYS A 67 14.85 -0.08 6.63
CA LYS A 67 15.74 1.07 6.76
C LYS A 67 17.02 0.89 5.94
N GLY A 68 17.53 2.01 5.42
CA GLY A 68 18.81 2.07 4.70
C GLY A 68 18.73 1.63 3.24
N ASP A 69 19.90 1.55 2.61
CA ASP A 69 20.10 1.05 1.24
C ASP A 69 20.26 -0.47 1.26
N VAL A 70 19.45 -1.19 0.46
CA VAL A 70 19.45 -2.66 0.42
C VAL A 70 20.40 -3.25 -0.63
N SER A 71 21.27 -2.44 -1.23
CA SER A 71 22.31 -2.89 -2.16
C SER A 71 23.18 -4.01 -1.56
N LYS A 72 23.45 -3.94 -0.25
CA LYS A 72 24.26 -4.89 0.52
C LYS A 72 23.72 -6.32 0.43
N ILE A 73 22.39 -6.49 0.36
CA ILE A 73 21.74 -7.80 0.15
C ILE A 73 22.08 -8.32 -1.25
N SER A 74 22.01 -7.46 -2.27
CA SER A 74 22.35 -7.83 -3.64
C SER A 74 23.82 -8.25 -3.78
N GLU A 75 24.72 -7.50 -3.15
CA GLU A 75 26.17 -7.77 -3.18
C GLU A 75 26.53 -9.12 -2.56
N LYS A 76 25.87 -9.49 -1.45
CA LYS A 76 26.11 -10.73 -0.71
C LYS A 76 25.45 -11.94 -1.35
N LEU A 77 24.21 -11.81 -1.82
CA LEU A 77 23.44 -12.93 -2.38
C LEU A 77 23.61 -13.08 -3.90
N LYS A 78 24.26 -12.12 -4.57
CA LYS A 78 24.46 -12.08 -6.03
C LYS A 78 23.14 -12.16 -6.83
N ILE A 79 22.05 -11.68 -6.22
CA ILE A 79 20.71 -11.57 -6.82
C ILE A 79 20.25 -10.13 -6.64
N PRO A 80 19.70 -9.46 -7.68
CA PRO A 80 19.15 -8.13 -7.52
C PRO A 80 18.14 -8.07 -6.36
N CYS A 81 18.27 -7.06 -5.50
CA CYS A 81 17.39 -6.84 -4.37
C CYS A 81 16.91 -5.39 -4.36
N PHE A 82 15.60 -5.19 -4.33
CA PHE A 82 14.99 -3.86 -4.30
C PHE A 82 13.94 -3.76 -3.19
N LYS A 83 13.63 -2.51 -2.81
CA LYS A 83 12.51 -2.26 -1.90
C LYS A 83 11.20 -2.40 -2.68
N GLY A 84 10.35 -3.28 -2.18
CA GLY A 84 8.97 -3.43 -2.60
C GLY A 84 8.08 -2.33 -2.02
N PRO A 85 6.76 -2.55 -2.05
CA PRO A 85 5.81 -1.59 -1.49
C PRO A 85 5.84 -1.59 0.04
N THR A 86 5.35 -0.50 0.63
CA THR A 86 5.15 -0.37 2.08
C THR A 86 3.89 -1.11 2.53
N GLN A 87 2.90 -1.27 1.64
CA GLN A 87 1.66 -1.99 1.88
C GLN A 87 1.60 -3.28 1.05
N ILE A 88 1.13 -4.37 1.67
CA ILE A 88 0.96 -5.67 1.00
C ILE A 88 -0.10 -5.57 -0.12
N ALA A 89 -1.07 -4.68 0.05
CA ALA A 89 -2.15 -4.48 -0.91
C ALA A 89 -1.65 -4.10 -2.31
N ASP A 90 -0.50 -3.44 -2.39
CA ASP A 90 0.09 -2.94 -3.64
C ASP A 90 0.99 -3.97 -4.33
N ILE A 91 1.28 -5.11 -3.68
CA ILE A 91 2.13 -6.18 -4.24
C ILE A 91 1.68 -6.63 -5.63
N PRO A 92 0.37 -6.88 -5.91
CA PRO A 92 -0.06 -7.30 -7.24
C PRO A 92 0.31 -6.29 -8.32
N LEU A 93 0.07 -5.00 -8.04
CA LEU A 93 0.36 -3.91 -8.97
C LEU A 93 1.86 -3.79 -9.22
N VAL A 94 2.67 -3.77 -8.16
CA VAL A 94 4.13 -3.69 -8.27
C VAL A 94 4.64 -4.85 -9.13
N LEU A 95 4.20 -6.08 -8.84
CA LEU A 95 4.61 -7.27 -9.60
C LEU A 95 4.26 -7.17 -11.08
N ASP A 96 3.04 -6.72 -11.40
CA ASP A 96 2.58 -6.62 -12.78
C ASP A 96 3.30 -5.51 -13.58
N LEU A 97 3.80 -4.46 -12.91
CA LEU A 97 4.55 -3.36 -13.52
C LEU A 97 6.06 -3.60 -13.62
N LEU A 98 6.61 -4.57 -12.89
CA LEU A 98 8.05 -4.86 -12.87
C LEU A 98 8.73 -4.99 -14.24
N PRO A 99 8.12 -5.56 -15.31
CA PRO A 99 8.78 -5.65 -16.61
C PRO A 99 9.15 -4.29 -17.22
N GLY A 100 8.45 -3.21 -16.85
CA GLY A 100 8.67 -1.86 -17.39
C GLY A 100 9.23 -0.85 -16.40
N VAL A 101 9.47 -1.25 -15.14
CA VAL A 101 9.81 -0.31 -14.06
C VAL A 101 11.13 -0.67 -13.39
N LYS A 102 11.98 0.34 -13.21
CA LYS A 102 13.22 0.22 -12.44
C LYS A 102 12.97 0.55 -10.97
N LEU A 103 12.96 -0.47 -10.12
CA LEU A 103 12.87 -0.29 -8.67
C LEU A 103 14.17 0.27 -8.06
N SER A 104 14.07 0.71 -6.80
CA SER A 104 15.19 1.31 -6.06
C SER A 104 15.62 0.43 -4.89
N THR A 105 16.90 0.49 -4.56
CA THR A 105 17.45 -0.08 -3.33
C THR A 105 17.25 0.84 -2.11
N LYS A 106 16.93 2.12 -2.34
CA LYS A 106 16.78 3.15 -1.29
C LYS A 106 15.32 3.57 -1.08
N LYS A 107 14.60 3.84 -2.17
CA LYS A 107 13.20 4.28 -2.16
C LYS A 107 12.24 3.09 -2.23
N SER A 108 11.10 3.17 -1.54
CA SER A 108 10.05 2.15 -1.64
C SER A 108 9.42 2.12 -3.04
N ALA A 109 8.85 0.97 -3.44
CA ALA A 109 8.16 0.87 -4.73
C ALA A 109 6.98 1.85 -4.83
N ASN A 110 6.25 2.11 -3.74
CA ASN A 110 5.17 3.10 -3.71
C ASN A 110 5.65 4.51 -4.10
N SER A 111 6.84 4.90 -3.62
CA SER A 111 7.41 6.22 -3.94
C SER A 111 7.88 6.34 -5.39
N ILE A 112 8.15 5.21 -6.06
CA ILE A 112 8.55 5.17 -7.48
C ILE A 112 7.31 5.16 -8.37
N LEU A 113 6.29 4.42 -7.95
CA LEU A 113 5.06 4.14 -8.70
C LEU A 113 3.89 5.04 -8.29
N GLN A 114 4.19 6.20 -7.71
CA GLN A 114 3.18 7.03 -7.05
C GLN A 114 2.12 7.50 -8.06
N GLU A 115 2.52 7.85 -9.28
CA GLU A 115 1.62 8.35 -10.33
C GLU A 115 0.73 7.22 -10.86
N GLU A 116 1.27 6.03 -11.09
CA GLU A 116 0.52 4.86 -11.55
C GLU A 116 -0.49 4.39 -10.49
N ILE A 117 -0.06 4.33 -9.22
CA ILE A 117 -0.94 4.00 -8.10
C ILE A 117 -2.09 5.02 -8.01
N LYS A 118 -1.78 6.31 -8.11
CA LYS A 118 -2.78 7.38 -8.06
C LYS A 118 -3.77 7.27 -9.23
N ALA A 119 -3.28 7.08 -10.45
CA ALA A 119 -4.13 6.95 -11.63
C ALA A 119 -5.09 5.75 -11.54
N LEU A 120 -4.62 4.63 -10.98
CA LEU A 120 -5.46 3.45 -10.75
C LEU A 120 -6.51 3.69 -9.66
N ALA A 121 -6.13 4.31 -8.55
CA ALA A 121 -7.05 4.68 -7.49
C ALA A 121 -8.14 5.64 -8.01
N GLU A 122 -7.78 6.64 -8.82
CA GLU A 122 -8.75 7.55 -9.45
C GLU A 122 -9.73 6.82 -10.37
N LYS A 123 -9.23 5.84 -11.15
CA LYS A 123 -10.09 5.00 -12.00
C LYS A 123 -11.06 4.17 -11.17
N GLU A 124 -10.58 3.52 -10.12
CA GLU A 124 -11.41 2.71 -9.22
C GLU A 124 -12.49 3.57 -8.54
N ILE A 125 -12.13 4.75 -8.04
CA ILE A 125 -13.08 5.71 -7.47
C ILE A 125 -14.16 6.10 -8.48
N LYS A 126 -13.79 6.42 -9.72
CA LYS A 126 -14.76 6.76 -10.78
C LYS A 126 -15.74 5.62 -11.05
N GLU A 127 -15.28 4.38 -11.05
CA GLU A 127 -16.15 3.21 -11.22
C GLU A 127 -17.08 2.99 -10.01
N VAL A 128 -16.59 3.19 -8.78
CA VAL A 128 -17.43 3.10 -7.58
C VAL A 128 -18.54 4.15 -7.58
N TYR A 129 -18.26 5.38 -8.02
CA TYR A 129 -19.30 6.41 -8.15
C TYR A 129 -20.35 6.11 -9.22
N LYS A 130 -20.02 5.33 -10.25
CA LYS A 130 -21.02 4.84 -11.23
C LYS A 130 -21.90 3.74 -10.65
N SER A 131 -21.37 2.97 -9.71
CA SER A 131 -22.10 1.88 -9.05
C SER A 131 -23.16 2.42 -8.10
N LYS A 132 -24.43 2.03 -8.30
CA LYS A 132 -25.54 2.26 -7.36
C LYS A 132 -25.60 1.21 -6.24
N LYS A 133 -24.53 0.43 -6.04
CA LYS A 133 -24.50 -0.62 -5.04
C LYS A 133 -24.43 -0.01 -3.65
N TYR A 134 -25.45 -0.26 -2.84
CA TYR A 134 -25.48 0.14 -1.45
C TYR A 134 -24.47 -0.68 -0.64
N SER A 135 -23.75 -0.02 0.24
CA SER A 135 -22.70 -0.62 1.07
C SER A 135 -23.24 -1.26 2.34
N LEU A 136 -24.42 -0.82 2.81
CA LEU A 136 -25.01 -1.28 4.05
C LEU A 136 -26.55 -1.24 3.97
N LYS A 137 -27.23 -2.09 4.72
CA LYS A 137 -28.69 -2.02 4.91
C LYS A 137 -29.00 -2.05 6.40
N ILE A 138 -29.76 -1.06 6.88
CA ILE A 138 -30.27 -1.00 8.26
C ILE A 138 -31.79 -1.10 8.19
N GLY A 139 -32.35 -2.23 8.63
CA GLY A 139 -33.77 -2.53 8.45
C GLY A 139 -34.14 -2.58 6.97
N THR A 140 -35.00 -1.65 6.53
CA THR A 140 -35.41 -1.47 5.12
C THR A 140 -34.62 -0.39 4.38
N VAL A 141 -33.80 0.39 5.10
CA VAL A 141 -33.06 1.52 4.55
C VAL A 141 -31.72 1.05 4.00
N ASN A 142 -31.46 1.33 2.72
CA ASN A 142 -30.17 1.08 2.10
C ASN A 142 -29.27 2.33 2.24
N LEU A 143 -28.05 2.14 2.71
CA LEU A 143 -27.08 3.19 3.02
C LEU A 143 -25.77 2.99 2.25
N GLY A 144 -25.01 4.07 2.12
CA GLY A 144 -23.67 4.04 1.55
C GLY A 144 -23.65 3.75 0.05
N ILE A 145 -24.33 4.56 -0.75
CA ILE A 145 -24.07 4.61 -2.20
C ILE A 145 -22.78 5.39 -2.42
N GLY A 146 -21.86 4.85 -3.22
CA GLY A 146 -20.57 5.49 -3.52
C GLY A 146 -19.50 5.21 -2.47
N ILE A 147 -18.55 6.13 -2.30
CA ILE A 147 -17.46 6.02 -1.31
C ILE A 147 -17.76 6.85 -0.05
N THR A 148 -17.17 6.46 1.08
CA THR A 148 -17.17 7.25 2.32
C THR A 148 -16.72 8.68 2.03
N GLN A 149 -17.52 9.66 2.43
CA GLN A 149 -17.22 11.08 2.31
C GLN A 149 -16.62 11.61 3.61
N VAL A 150 -15.76 12.61 3.51
CA VAL A 150 -15.27 13.36 4.66
C VAL A 150 -16.34 14.38 5.07
N LEU A 151 -16.81 14.30 6.32
CA LEU A 151 -17.66 15.29 6.95
C LEU A 151 -16.81 16.08 7.95
N ALA A 152 -17.01 17.39 7.99
CA ALA A 152 -16.44 18.26 9.01
C ALA A 152 -17.56 19.00 9.74
N GLU A 153 -17.41 19.16 11.05
CA GLU A 153 -18.39 19.84 11.91
C GLU A 153 -17.79 21.18 12.37
N ILE A 154 -18.59 22.25 12.27
CA ILE A 154 -18.32 23.53 12.93
C ILE A 154 -19.02 23.48 14.28
N ALA A 155 -18.28 23.11 15.32
CA ALA A 155 -18.78 23.10 16.69
C ALA A 155 -19.09 24.52 17.19
N ASP A 156 -20.03 24.63 18.12
CA ASP A 156 -20.42 25.89 18.77
C ASP A 156 -20.85 27.01 17.80
N ALA A 157 -21.31 26.66 16.60
CA ALA A 157 -21.74 27.63 15.59
C ALA A 157 -22.75 28.68 16.10
N PRO A 158 -23.69 28.39 17.03
CA PRO A 158 -24.58 29.40 17.59
C PRO A 158 -23.88 30.52 18.36
N LEU A 159 -22.64 30.30 18.81
CA LEU A 159 -21.82 31.29 19.53
C LEU A 159 -20.90 32.08 18.59
N MET A 160 -20.88 31.75 17.29
CA MET A 160 -19.99 32.35 16.30
C MET A 160 -20.72 33.38 15.43
N SER A 161 -19.97 34.32 14.88
CA SER A 161 -20.47 35.19 13.82
C SER A 161 -20.59 34.43 12.49
N ASN A 162 -21.44 34.94 11.59
CA ASN A 162 -21.60 34.38 10.25
C ASN A 162 -20.28 34.35 9.45
N ASP A 163 -19.40 35.33 9.65
CA ASP A 163 -18.10 35.39 8.96
C ASP A 163 -17.15 34.31 9.47
N GLU A 164 -17.15 34.02 10.76
CA GLU A 164 -16.34 32.93 11.33
C GLU A 164 -16.81 31.57 10.83
N ILE A 165 -18.12 31.31 10.85
CA ILE A 165 -18.72 30.08 10.30
C ILE A 165 -18.35 29.93 8.83
N LYS A 166 -18.48 31.01 8.04
CA LYS A 166 -18.12 31.01 6.62
C LYS A 166 -16.64 30.72 6.39
N ASN A 167 -15.75 31.33 7.17
CA ASN A 167 -14.31 31.12 7.05
C ASN A 167 -13.91 29.69 7.41
N LEU A 168 -14.48 29.13 8.48
CA LEU A 168 -14.29 27.71 8.84
C LEU A 168 -14.85 26.77 7.77
N GLY A 169 -16.04 27.06 7.24
CA GLY A 169 -16.62 26.28 6.16
C GLY A 169 -15.75 26.27 4.90
N ILE A 170 -15.20 27.43 4.50
CA ILE A 170 -14.25 27.52 3.39
C ILE A 170 -12.97 26.73 3.70
N HIS A 171 -12.45 26.87 4.92
CA HIS A 171 -11.27 26.12 5.36
C HIS A 171 -11.49 24.61 5.26
N TYR A 172 -12.58 24.08 5.83
CA TYR A 172 -12.90 22.65 5.78
C TYR A 172 -13.14 22.13 4.38
N LYS A 173 -13.84 22.90 3.53
CA LYS A 173 -13.99 22.58 2.11
C LYS A 173 -12.63 22.44 1.43
N ASN A 174 -11.72 23.40 1.67
CA ASN A 174 -10.38 23.40 1.08
C ASN A 174 -9.50 22.27 1.65
N SER A 175 -9.76 21.85 2.88
CA SER A 175 -9.14 20.69 3.53
C SER A 175 -9.75 19.34 3.09
N GLY A 176 -10.76 19.34 2.21
CA GLY A 176 -11.31 18.13 1.58
C GLY A 176 -12.63 17.63 2.17
N ALA A 177 -13.26 18.37 3.08
CA ALA A 177 -14.60 18.04 3.55
C ALA A 177 -15.62 18.17 2.40
N LYS A 178 -16.44 17.13 2.20
CA LYS A 178 -17.52 17.14 1.21
C LYS A 178 -18.84 17.65 1.79
N ILE A 179 -19.02 17.42 3.09
CA ILE A 179 -20.18 17.83 3.87
C ILE A 179 -19.65 18.65 5.04
N ILE A 180 -20.26 19.81 5.27
CA ILE A 180 -19.99 20.65 6.43
C ILE A 180 -21.27 20.66 7.25
N ASP A 181 -21.19 20.13 8.45
CA ASP A 181 -22.22 20.22 9.46
C ASP A 181 -22.00 21.49 10.28
N ILE A 182 -23.07 22.24 10.51
CA ILE A 182 -23.04 23.47 11.30
C ILE A 182 -23.85 23.15 12.54
N GLY A 183 -23.14 22.89 13.65
CA GLY A 183 -23.72 22.37 14.90
C GLY A 183 -24.74 23.29 15.55
#